data_AF-A0A1G1L6H1-F1
#
_entry.id   AF-A0A1G1L6H1-F1
#
_cell.length_a   1.000
_cell.length_b   1.000
_cell.length_c   1.000
_cell.angle_alpha   90.00
_cell.angle_beta   90.00
_cell.angle_gamma   90.00
#
_symmetry.space_group_name_H-M   'P 1'
#
loop_
_entity.id
_entity.type
_entity.pdbx_description
1 polymer ?
#
loop_
_entity_poly.entity_id
_entity_poly.type
_entity_poly.pdbx_seq_one_letter_code
_entity_poly.pdbx_strand_id
1 'polypeptide(L)'
;MNSNSALYACVTGILLAPLYGIGQWAYWQHLKRWTVIPYGMTTGLYGGLICIILKTLCVLIIVTMLFVLRWWVIVAFIVMWVVAGFFARALERFLYGTEDRLKMLEYHAQKLSGATKTDNQLYLKWGQPEFELYSKWNRSVPRWWVNIMSEKWEEKYKETIGKYIKSIDPSDPLFDISLASMREK
;
A
#
# COMPACT_ATOMS: atom_id res chain seq x y z
N MET A 1 36.56 3.46 19.60
CA MET A 1 35.22 3.62 18.98
C MET A 1 34.28 4.19 20.05
N ASN A 2 33.65 5.35 19.82
CA ASN A 2 32.75 5.95 20.81
C ASN A 2 31.34 5.34 20.68
N SER A 3 30.94 4.49 21.63
CA SER A 3 29.59 3.92 21.73
C SER A 3 28.49 4.99 21.77
N ASN A 4 28.82 6.20 22.24
CA ASN A 4 27.88 7.32 22.32
C ASN A 4 27.40 7.80 20.93
N SER A 5 28.29 7.85 19.93
CA SER A 5 27.91 8.30 18.57
C SER A 5 26.95 7.33 17.88
N ALA A 6 27.08 6.03 18.14
CA ALA A 6 26.16 5.02 17.64
C ALA A 6 24.76 5.16 18.27
N LEU A 7 24.70 5.37 19.59
CA LEU A 7 23.44 5.61 20.28
C LEU A 7 22.75 6.89 19.78
N TYR A 8 23.50 7.99 19.63
CA TYR A 8 22.96 9.23 19.07
C TYR A 8 22.41 9.04 17.66
N ALA A 9 23.10 8.27 16.79
CA ALA A 9 22.59 7.96 15.46
C ALA A 9 21.26 7.20 15.51
N CYS A 10 21.14 6.20 16.36
CA CYS A 10 19.90 5.44 16.54
C CYS A 10 18.76 6.33 17.04
N VAL A 11 19.00 7.14 18.07
CA VAL A 11 18.00 8.05 18.63
C VAL A 11 17.54 9.07 17.59
N THR A 12 18.47 9.72 16.88
CA THR A 12 18.14 10.65 15.79
C THR A 12 17.30 9.97 14.71
N GLY A 13 17.68 8.77 14.28
CA GLY A 13 16.91 8.02 13.28
C GLY A 13 15.48 7.71 13.73
N ILE A 14 15.31 7.27 14.99
CA ILE A 14 13.99 6.99 15.58
C ILE A 14 13.14 8.26 15.67
N LEU A 15 13.72 9.38 16.12
CA LEU A 15 12.98 10.64 16.28
C LEU A 15 12.51 11.23 14.95
N LEU A 16 13.27 11.06 13.88
CA LEU A 16 12.90 11.55 12.54
C LEU A 16 11.97 10.58 11.79
N ALA A 17 11.91 9.32 12.19
CA ALA A 17 11.14 8.29 11.50
C ALA A 17 9.63 8.60 11.39
N PRO A 18 8.92 9.14 12.40
CA PRO A 18 7.52 9.51 12.25
C PRO A 18 7.29 10.56 11.16
N LEU A 19 8.11 11.62 11.11
CA LEU A 19 8.00 12.67 10.08
C LEU A 19 8.29 12.11 8.69
N TYR A 20 9.35 11.32 8.55
CA TYR A 20 9.68 10.65 7.30
C TYR A 20 8.57 9.69 6.86
N GLY A 21 7.98 8.95 7.81
CA GLY A 21 6.89 8.02 7.61
C GLY A 21 5.59 8.70 7.19
N ILE A 22 5.24 9.85 7.80
CA ILE A 22 4.10 10.69 7.37
C ILE A 22 4.32 11.17 5.94
N GLY A 23 5.54 11.58 5.58
CA GLY A 23 5.87 11.94 4.20
C GLY A 23 5.61 10.79 3.23
N GLN A 24 6.09 9.57 3.55
CA GLN A 24 5.83 8.38 2.74
C GLN A 24 4.34 8.04 2.65
N TRP A 25 3.62 8.13 3.75
CA TRP A 25 2.18 7.89 3.79
C TRP A 25 1.39 8.92 2.97
N ALA A 26 1.78 10.20 3.01
CA ALA A 26 1.17 11.24 2.20
C ALA A 26 1.38 10.98 0.70
N TYR A 27 2.56 10.48 0.31
CA TYR A 27 2.80 10.05 -1.06
C TYR A 27 1.88 8.91 -1.49
N TRP A 28 1.61 7.94 -0.61
CA TRP A 28 0.61 6.90 -0.90
C TRP A 28 -0.79 7.46 -1.11
N GLN A 29 -1.19 8.48 -0.34
CA GLN A 29 -2.47 9.16 -0.59
C GLN A 29 -2.52 9.79 -1.99
N HIS A 30 -1.39 10.37 -2.44
CA HIS A 30 -1.26 10.90 -3.79
C HIS A 30 -1.34 9.81 -4.87
N LEU A 31 -0.70 8.66 -4.66
CA LEU A 31 -0.77 7.51 -5.59
C LEU A 31 -2.17 6.90 -5.70
N LYS A 32 -2.97 6.98 -4.64
CA LYS A 32 -4.37 6.55 -4.63
C LYS A 32 -5.30 7.50 -5.37
N ARG A 33 -4.82 8.70 -5.76
CA ARG A 33 -5.60 9.62 -6.59
C ARG A 33 -5.95 8.90 -7.90
N TRP A 34 -7.22 8.94 -8.28
CA TRP A 34 -7.77 8.22 -9.46
C TRP A 34 -7.99 6.71 -9.29
N THR A 35 -7.82 6.18 -8.07
CA THR A 35 -8.18 4.80 -7.73
C THR A 35 -9.52 4.77 -6.98
N VAL A 36 -10.09 3.59 -6.74
CA VAL A 36 -11.29 3.48 -5.90
C VAL A 36 -10.97 3.42 -4.41
N ILE A 37 -9.68 3.33 -4.07
CA ILE A 37 -9.24 3.24 -2.68
C ILE A 37 -9.45 4.61 -2.02
N PRO A 38 -10.03 4.65 -0.81
CA PRO A 38 -10.18 5.88 -0.06
C PRO A 38 -8.83 6.56 0.20
N TYR A 39 -8.82 7.88 0.03
CA TYR A 39 -7.69 8.73 0.36
C TYR A 39 -8.20 10.07 0.93
N GLY A 40 -7.39 10.74 1.74
CA GLY A 40 -7.71 12.09 2.20
C GLY A 40 -7.61 13.10 1.04
N MET A 41 -8.65 13.91 0.80
CA MET A 41 -8.73 14.79 -0.38
C MET A 41 -7.53 15.74 -0.48
N THR A 42 -7.19 16.44 0.60
CA THR A 42 -6.04 17.36 0.68
C THR A 42 -4.71 16.62 0.47
N THR A 43 -4.54 15.46 1.13
CA THR A 43 -3.34 14.63 1.00
C THR A 43 -3.23 13.96 -0.37
N GLY A 44 -4.32 13.72 -1.10
CA GLY A 44 -4.27 13.22 -2.48
C GLY A 44 -3.78 14.28 -3.46
N LEU A 45 -4.18 15.54 -3.24
CA LEU A 45 -3.76 16.66 -4.07
C LEU A 45 -2.29 17.04 -3.83
N TYR A 46 -1.90 17.18 -2.55
CA TYR A 46 -0.59 17.72 -2.16
C TYR A 46 0.39 16.67 -1.62
N GLY A 47 0.00 15.40 -1.54
CA GLY A 47 0.80 14.35 -0.87
C GLY A 47 2.18 14.14 -1.46
N GLY A 48 2.33 14.29 -2.79
CA GLY A 48 3.65 14.28 -3.45
C GLY A 48 4.56 15.40 -2.97
N LEU A 49 4.03 16.63 -2.89
CA LEU A 49 4.76 17.79 -2.39
C LEU A 49 5.11 17.63 -0.90
N ILE A 50 4.14 17.22 -0.07
CA ILE A 50 4.34 16.97 1.37
C ILE A 50 5.44 15.93 1.60
N CYS A 51 5.44 14.85 0.81
CA CYS A 51 6.48 13.82 0.86
C CYS A 51 7.87 14.40 0.60
N ILE A 52 8.02 15.18 -0.48
CA ILE A 52 9.30 15.80 -0.85
C ILE A 52 9.78 16.73 0.28
N ILE A 53 8.91 17.59 0.80
CA ILE A 53 9.25 18.53 1.86
C ILE A 53 9.72 17.79 3.12
N LEU A 54 8.91 16.86 3.64
CA LEU A 54 9.20 16.16 4.89
C LEU A 54 10.46 15.30 4.80
N LYS A 55 10.63 14.55 3.69
CA LYS A 55 11.82 13.72 3.50
C LYS A 55 13.08 14.57 3.37
N THR A 56 13.02 15.68 2.62
CA THR A 56 14.16 16.59 2.44
C THR A 56 14.56 17.20 3.78
N LEU A 57 13.60 17.66 4.59
CA LEU A 57 13.88 18.18 5.93
C LEU A 57 14.55 17.13 6.83
N CYS A 58 14.06 15.88 6.84
CA CYS A 58 14.67 14.81 7.63
C CYS A 58 16.12 14.52 7.19
N VAL A 59 16.37 14.47 5.87
CA VAL A 59 17.71 14.26 5.32
C VAL A 59 18.63 15.42 5.69
N LEU A 60 18.18 16.67 5.56
CA LEU A 60 18.96 17.85 5.92
C LEU A 60 19.36 17.84 7.40
N ILE A 61 18.46 17.46 8.31
CA ILE A 61 18.76 17.34 9.75
C ILE A 61 19.86 16.29 10.01
N ILE A 62 19.81 15.15 9.32
CA ILE A 62 20.85 14.12 9.46
C ILE A 62 22.19 14.61 8.90
N VAL A 63 22.18 15.33 7.76
CA VAL A 63 23.39 15.85 7.13
C VAL A 63 24.04 16.96 7.97
N THR A 64 23.26 17.84 8.61
CA THR A 64 23.84 18.86 9.50
C THR A 64 24.51 18.25 10.73
N MET A 65 24.12 17.04 11.13
CA MET A 65 24.73 16.27 12.21
C MET A 65 25.98 15.47 11.80
N LEU A 66 26.49 15.61 10.57
CA LEU A 66 27.61 14.82 10.06
C LEU A 66 28.89 14.95 10.91
N PHE A 67 29.19 16.13 11.43
CA PHE A 67 30.35 16.33 12.32
C PHE A 67 30.22 15.56 13.66
N VAL A 68 28.99 15.38 14.15
CA VAL A 68 28.70 14.70 15.42
C VAL A 68 28.64 13.18 15.23
N LEU A 69 27.95 12.73 14.18
CA LEU A 69 27.67 11.33 13.91
C LEU A 69 28.80 10.64 13.12
N ARG A 70 29.59 11.40 12.35
CA ARG A 70 30.65 10.87 11.47
C ARG A 70 30.10 9.76 10.56
N TRP A 71 30.71 8.57 10.57
CA TRP A 71 30.25 7.43 9.79
C TRP A 71 28.91 6.84 10.27
N TRP A 72 28.47 7.13 11.48
CA TRP A 72 27.18 6.65 12.03
C TRP A 72 25.96 7.33 11.40
N VAL A 73 26.15 8.37 10.57
CA VAL A 73 25.09 8.95 9.73
C VAL A 73 24.36 7.89 8.91
N ILE A 74 25.09 6.89 8.38
CA ILE A 74 24.51 5.78 7.61
C ILE A 74 23.53 4.99 8.48
N VAL A 75 23.90 4.72 9.75
CA VAL A 75 23.02 4.02 10.69
C VAL A 75 21.77 4.84 10.99
N ALA A 76 21.89 6.17 11.18
CA ALA A 76 20.74 7.04 11.36
C ALA A 76 19.76 6.97 10.17
N PHE A 77 20.27 6.97 8.93
CA PHE A 77 19.45 6.82 7.73
C PHE A 77 18.74 5.45 7.66
N ILE A 78 19.46 4.36 7.94
CA ILE A 78 18.89 3.01 7.92
C ILE A 78 17.79 2.88 8.97
N VAL A 79 18.07 3.29 10.21
CA VAL A 79 17.10 3.24 11.31
C VAL A 79 15.87 4.08 10.98
N MET A 80 16.06 5.32 10.50
CA MET A 80 14.96 6.19 10.09
C MET A 80 14.12 5.52 9.00
N TRP A 81 14.74 4.97 7.95
CA TRP A 81 14.03 4.39 6.81
C TRP A 81 13.20 3.16 7.23
N VAL A 82 13.79 2.24 8.00
CA VAL A 82 13.10 1.03 8.46
C VAL A 82 11.93 1.36 9.37
N VAL A 83 12.14 2.21 10.37
CA VAL A 83 11.10 2.60 11.33
C VAL A 83 10.00 3.42 10.65
N ALA A 84 10.36 4.32 9.74
CA ALA A 84 9.39 5.11 8.97
C ALA A 84 8.51 4.22 8.07
N GLY A 85 9.10 3.20 7.43
CA GLY A 85 8.34 2.25 6.61
C GLY A 85 7.37 1.40 7.43
N PHE A 86 7.72 1.08 8.68
CA PHE A 86 6.78 0.44 9.61
C PHE A 86 5.65 1.41 10.00
N PHE A 87 6.00 2.63 10.40
CA PHE A 87 5.04 3.66 10.81
C PHE A 87 4.03 3.99 9.71
N ALA A 88 4.49 4.21 8.47
CA ALA A 88 3.62 4.50 7.33
C ALA A 88 2.62 3.36 7.07
N ARG A 89 3.07 2.10 7.12
CA ARG A 89 2.21 0.91 6.97
C ARG A 89 1.20 0.81 8.10
N ALA A 90 1.62 1.02 9.34
CA ALA A 90 0.73 1.00 10.49
C ALA A 90 -0.36 2.07 10.37
N LEU A 91 0.01 3.29 9.97
CA LEU A 91 -0.91 4.40 9.75
C LEU A 91 -1.93 4.09 8.64
N GLU A 92 -1.48 3.55 7.50
CA GLU A 92 -2.36 3.18 6.39
C GLU A 92 -3.34 2.07 6.79
N ARG A 93 -2.85 1.02 7.46
CA ARG A 93 -3.69 -0.09 7.97
C ARG A 93 -4.73 0.40 8.96
N PHE A 94 -4.34 1.28 9.87
CA PHE A 94 -5.23 1.82 10.89
C PHE A 94 -6.38 2.61 10.27
N LEU A 95 -6.11 3.40 9.22
CA LEU A 95 -7.11 4.25 8.59
C LEU A 95 -7.96 3.54 7.53
N TYR A 96 -7.40 2.56 6.82
CA TYR A 96 -8.02 2.01 5.61
C TYR A 96 -8.13 0.48 5.58
N GLY A 97 -7.49 -0.24 6.50
CA GLY A 97 -7.59 -1.70 6.63
C GLY A 97 -8.85 -2.17 7.36
N THR A 98 -9.98 -1.49 7.16
CA THR A 98 -11.26 -1.80 7.84
C THR A 98 -12.19 -2.65 6.96
N GLU A 99 -13.17 -3.32 7.59
CA GLU A 99 -14.14 -4.16 6.88
C GLU A 99 -15.07 -3.35 5.96
N ASP A 100 -15.40 -2.12 6.33
CA ASP A 100 -16.22 -1.24 5.49
C ASP A 100 -15.53 -0.89 4.17
N ARG A 101 -14.19 -0.78 4.19
CA ARG A 101 -13.43 -0.60 2.95
C ARG A 101 -13.48 -1.86 2.10
N LEU A 102 -13.41 -3.03 2.71
CA LEU A 102 -13.56 -4.29 1.98
C LEU A 102 -14.93 -4.42 1.31
N LYS A 103 -16.03 -4.06 1.99
CA LYS A 103 -17.39 -4.05 1.41
C LYS A 103 -17.52 -3.07 0.23
N MET A 104 -16.89 -1.90 0.33
CA MET A 104 -16.85 -0.94 -0.77
C MET A 104 -16.12 -1.51 -2.00
N LEU A 105 -15.00 -2.20 -1.77
CA LEU A 105 -14.26 -2.89 -2.83
C LEU A 105 -15.08 -4.03 -3.44
N GLU A 106 -15.80 -4.82 -2.63
CA GLU A 106 -16.71 -5.87 -3.08
C GLU A 106 -17.79 -5.32 -4.01
N TYR A 107 -18.44 -4.22 -3.62
CA TYR A 107 -19.43 -3.56 -4.46
C TYR A 107 -18.84 -3.10 -5.80
N HIS A 108 -17.61 -2.57 -5.79
CA HIS A 108 -16.93 -2.18 -7.02
C HIS A 108 -16.58 -3.40 -7.90
N ALA A 109 -16.14 -4.50 -7.30
CA ALA A 109 -15.84 -5.75 -7.99
C ALA A 109 -17.09 -6.37 -8.62
N GLN A 110 -18.22 -6.37 -7.90
CA GLN A 110 -19.53 -6.78 -8.41
C GLN A 110 -19.94 -5.96 -9.64
N LYS A 111 -19.82 -4.63 -9.53
CA LYS A 111 -20.15 -3.73 -10.64
C LYS A 111 -19.25 -3.93 -11.85
N LEU A 112 -17.94 -4.14 -11.63
CA LEU A 112 -16.96 -4.34 -12.70
C LEU A 112 -17.16 -5.67 -13.43
N SER A 113 -17.41 -6.75 -12.67
CA SER A 113 -17.69 -8.09 -13.19
C SER A 113 -19.08 -8.22 -13.84
N GLY A 114 -19.93 -7.19 -13.71
CA GLY A 114 -21.31 -7.22 -14.17
C GLY A 114 -22.17 -8.22 -13.41
N ALA A 115 -21.74 -8.62 -12.20
CA ALA A 115 -22.46 -9.56 -11.37
C ALA A 115 -23.81 -8.98 -10.92
N THR A 116 -24.90 -9.69 -11.18
CA THR A 116 -26.23 -9.38 -10.65
C THR A 116 -26.64 -10.42 -9.62
N LYS A 117 -27.17 -9.98 -8.47
CA LYS A 117 -27.83 -10.86 -7.51
C LYS A 117 -29.25 -11.14 -8.00
N THR A 118 -29.56 -12.41 -8.24
CA THR A 118 -30.93 -12.88 -8.45
C THR A 118 -31.09 -14.14 -7.61
N ASP A 119 -32.05 -14.17 -6.69
CA ASP A 119 -32.40 -15.32 -5.84
C ASP A 119 -31.21 -16.04 -5.18
N ASN A 120 -30.42 -15.31 -4.39
CA ASN A 120 -29.24 -15.83 -3.65
C ASN A 120 -28.15 -16.51 -4.50
N GLN A 121 -28.23 -16.46 -5.83
CA GLN A 121 -27.20 -16.93 -6.74
C GLN A 121 -26.56 -15.74 -7.46
N LEU A 122 -25.25 -15.83 -7.65
CA LEU A 122 -24.43 -14.76 -8.21
C LEU A 122 -24.11 -15.09 -9.67
N TYR A 123 -24.67 -14.33 -10.59
CA TYR A 123 -24.49 -14.55 -12.03
C TYR A 123 -23.54 -13.52 -12.61
N LEU A 124 -22.39 -13.96 -13.12
CA LEU A 124 -21.47 -13.13 -13.89
C LEU A 124 -22.05 -12.90 -15.29
N LYS A 125 -22.07 -11.66 -15.80
CA LYS A 125 -22.40 -11.41 -17.20
C LYS A 125 -21.24 -11.89 -18.06
N TRP A 126 -21.41 -13.06 -18.69
CA TRP A 126 -20.40 -13.66 -19.56
C TRP A 126 -20.13 -12.75 -20.77
N GLY A 127 -18.85 -12.51 -21.08
CA GLY A 127 -18.44 -11.78 -22.30
C GLY A 127 -17.10 -11.04 -22.26
N GLN A 128 -16.52 -10.74 -21.09
CA GLN A 128 -15.18 -10.12 -21.01
C GLN A 128 -14.11 -11.15 -20.62
N PRO A 129 -12.92 -11.16 -21.25
CA PRO A 129 -11.81 -12.02 -20.85
C PRO A 129 -11.39 -11.68 -19.41
N GLU A 130 -11.17 -12.70 -18.58
CA GLU A 130 -10.81 -12.50 -17.16
C GLU A 130 -9.54 -11.66 -16.98
N PHE A 131 -8.59 -11.76 -17.93
CA PHE A 131 -7.39 -10.93 -17.96
C PHE A 131 -7.71 -9.43 -18.09
N GLU A 132 -8.65 -9.06 -18.95
CA GLU A 132 -9.06 -7.65 -19.08
C GLU A 132 -9.73 -7.15 -17.80
N LEU A 133 -10.54 -7.99 -17.17
CA LEU A 133 -11.21 -7.70 -15.92
C LEU A 133 -10.21 -7.42 -14.79
N TYR A 134 -9.22 -8.29 -14.62
CA TYR A 134 -8.14 -8.11 -13.64
C TYR A 134 -7.28 -6.87 -13.97
N SER A 135 -6.99 -6.61 -15.24
CA SER A 135 -6.22 -5.41 -15.63
C SER A 135 -6.95 -4.11 -15.26
N LYS A 136 -8.29 -4.06 -15.41
CA LYS A 136 -9.13 -2.95 -14.97
C LYS A 136 -9.17 -2.87 -13.44
N TRP A 137 -9.29 -4.03 -12.78
CA TRP A 137 -9.27 -4.10 -11.33
C TRP A 137 -7.96 -3.57 -10.74
N ASN A 138 -6.80 -3.97 -11.25
CA ASN A 138 -5.50 -3.53 -10.74
C ASN A 138 -5.24 -2.02 -10.94
N ARG A 139 -5.90 -1.39 -11.94
CA ARG A 139 -5.91 0.09 -12.06
C ARG A 139 -6.75 0.74 -10.96
N SER A 140 -7.89 0.14 -10.60
CA SER A 140 -8.78 0.63 -9.55
C SER A 140 -8.27 0.34 -8.14
N VAL A 141 -7.64 -0.81 -7.93
CA VAL A 141 -7.10 -1.30 -6.65
C VAL A 141 -5.69 -1.81 -6.89
N PRO A 142 -4.67 -0.94 -6.78
CA PRO A 142 -3.30 -1.32 -7.03
C PRO A 142 -2.81 -2.38 -6.07
N ARG A 143 -2.13 -3.39 -6.61
CA ARG A 143 -1.55 -4.50 -5.84
C ARG A 143 -0.63 -4.05 -4.70
N TRP A 144 0.17 -3.00 -4.88
CA TRP A 144 1.05 -2.49 -3.83
C TRP A 144 0.28 -2.11 -2.56
N TRP A 145 -0.97 -1.64 -2.70
CA TRP A 145 -1.79 -1.23 -1.57
C TRP A 145 -2.37 -2.43 -0.83
N VAL A 146 -2.72 -3.49 -1.56
CA VAL A 146 -3.15 -4.76 -0.95
C VAL A 146 -2.01 -5.38 -0.16
N ASN A 147 -0.80 -5.42 -0.72
CA ASN A 147 0.39 -6.01 -0.09
C ASN A 147 0.83 -5.31 1.20
N ILE A 148 0.41 -4.06 1.44
CA ILE A 148 0.71 -3.36 2.70
C ILE A 148 -0.35 -3.59 3.76
N MET A 149 -1.46 -4.28 3.49
CA MET A 149 -2.47 -4.64 4.48
C MET A 149 -1.99 -5.75 5.41
N SER A 150 -2.77 -6.06 6.46
CA SER A 150 -2.48 -7.22 7.31
C SER A 150 -2.86 -8.50 6.59
N GLU A 151 -2.16 -9.59 6.90
CA GLU A 151 -2.44 -10.93 6.36
C GLU A 151 -3.91 -11.33 6.53
N LYS A 152 -4.48 -11.12 7.72
CA LYS A 152 -5.92 -11.34 8.00
C LYS A 152 -6.85 -10.54 7.09
N TRP A 153 -6.46 -9.32 6.71
CA TRP A 153 -7.25 -8.50 5.81
C TRP A 153 -7.11 -9.00 4.37
N GLU A 154 -5.91 -9.40 3.97
CA GLU A 154 -5.61 -9.97 2.66
C GLU A 154 -6.37 -11.29 2.42
N GLU A 155 -6.45 -12.17 3.42
CA GLU A 155 -7.26 -13.40 3.38
C GLU A 155 -8.73 -13.08 3.12
N LYS A 156 -9.33 -12.18 3.91
CA LYS A 156 -10.72 -11.73 3.71
C LYS A 156 -10.91 -11.09 2.34
N TYR A 157 -9.93 -10.33 1.88
CA TYR A 157 -9.93 -9.73 0.54
C TYR A 157 -9.95 -10.80 -0.55
N LYS A 158 -9.09 -11.82 -0.45
CA LYS A 158 -9.06 -12.95 -1.39
C LYS A 158 -10.39 -13.70 -1.43
N GLU A 159 -10.96 -14.02 -0.26
CA GLU A 159 -12.24 -14.71 -0.17
C GLU A 159 -13.42 -13.90 -0.74
N THR A 160 -13.40 -12.58 -0.52
CA THR A 160 -14.50 -11.71 -0.91
C THR A 160 -14.41 -11.30 -2.37
N ILE A 161 -13.26 -10.78 -2.79
CA ILE A 161 -13.03 -10.26 -4.15
C ILE A 161 -12.75 -11.38 -5.15
N GLY A 162 -12.13 -12.48 -4.72
CA GLY A 162 -11.84 -13.65 -5.56
C GLY A 162 -13.07 -14.33 -6.17
N LYS A 163 -14.26 -14.05 -5.63
CA LYS A 163 -15.56 -14.47 -6.22
C LYS A 163 -15.87 -13.77 -7.54
N TYR A 164 -15.28 -12.59 -7.77
CA TYR A 164 -15.59 -11.70 -8.89
C TYR A 164 -14.41 -11.49 -9.82
N ILE A 165 -13.21 -11.35 -9.26
CA ILE A 165 -11.98 -11.02 -9.96
C ILE A 165 -10.94 -12.10 -9.65
N LYS A 166 -10.28 -12.60 -10.68
CA LYS A 166 -9.22 -13.60 -10.56
C LYS A 166 -7.97 -13.14 -11.31
N SER A 167 -6.81 -13.54 -10.81
CA SER A 167 -5.51 -13.23 -11.40
C SER A 167 -4.84 -14.49 -11.95
N ILE A 168 -4.06 -14.31 -13.01
CA ILE A 168 -3.14 -15.34 -13.54
C ILE A 168 -1.71 -15.19 -13.01
N ASP A 169 -1.41 -14.10 -12.29
CA ASP A 169 -0.11 -13.85 -11.70
C ASP A 169 0.00 -14.60 -10.36
N PRO A 170 0.91 -15.59 -10.22
CA PRO A 170 1.04 -16.40 -9.00
C PRO A 170 1.47 -15.60 -7.77
N SER A 171 1.97 -14.39 -7.97
CA SER A 171 2.37 -13.51 -6.89
C SER A 171 1.23 -12.59 -6.40
N ASP A 172 0.09 -12.57 -7.09
CA ASP A 172 -1.09 -11.78 -6.72
C ASP A 172 -1.99 -12.51 -5.71
N PRO A 173 -2.56 -11.82 -4.70
CA PRO A 173 -3.47 -12.44 -3.74
C PRO A 173 -4.71 -13.10 -4.38
N LEU A 174 -5.15 -12.62 -5.55
CA LEU A 174 -6.30 -13.14 -6.31
C LEU A 174 -5.92 -14.25 -7.30
N PHE A 175 -4.73 -14.81 -7.23
CA PHE A 175 -4.29 -15.88 -8.13
C PHE A 175 -5.24 -17.09 -8.14
N ASP A 176 -5.62 -17.54 -9.33
CA ASP A 176 -6.37 -18.79 -9.54
C ASP A 176 -5.67 -19.68 -10.58
N ILE A 177 -5.27 -20.87 -10.13
CA ILE A 177 -4.53 -21.85 -10.92
C ILE A 177 -5.35 -22.40 -12.10
N SER A 178 -6.68 -22.39 -12.00
CA SER A 178 -7.56 -22.89 -13.06
C SER A 178 -7.43 -22.05 -14.34
N LEU A 179 -7.14 -20.76 -14.22
CA LEU A 179 -6.97 -19.84 -15.34
C LEU A 179 -5.61 -19.95 -16.02
N ALA A 180 -4.57 -20.29 -15.26
CA ALA A 180 -3.25 -20.52 -15.83
C ALA A 180 -3.29 -21.67 -16.85
N SER A 181 -4.06 -22.73 -16.55
CA SER A 181 -4.20 -23.89 -17.42
C SER A 181 -5.00 -23.63 -18.71
N MET A 182 -5.85 -22.60 -18.75
CA MET A 182 -6.63 -22.23 -19.94
C MET A 182 -5.82 -21.45 -20.98
N ARG A 183 -4.64 -20.93 -20.62
CA ARG A 183 -3.78 -20.14 -21.52
C ARG A 183 -2.82 -21.01 -22.35
N GLU A 184 -2.63 -22.26 -21.96
CA GLU A 184 -1.76 -23.24 -22.64
C GLU A 184 -2.49 -24.04 -23.73
N LYS A 185 -3.78 -23.76 -23.96
CA LYS A 185 -4.59 -24.32 -25.06
C LYS A 185 -4.88 -23.24 -26.10
#